data_AF-A0A7S1DLD5-F1
#
_entry.id   AF-A0A7S1DLD5-F1
#
_cell.length_a   1.000
_cell.length_b   1.000
_cell.length_c   1.000
_cell.angle_alpha   90.00
_cell.angle_beta   90.00
_cell.angle_gamma   90.00
#
_symmetry.space_group_name_H-M   'P 1'
#
loop_
_entity.id
_entity.type
_entity.pdbx_description
1 polymer ?
#
loop_
_entity_poly.entity_id
_entity_poly.type
_entity_poly.pdbx_seq_one_letter_code
_entity_poly.pdbx_strand_id
1 'polypeptide(L)'
;GVGRTTVDQCNQCLQVKQGELDLSDNLFYCNDCWVAFEQHALRSGAVLRPEYAHGIKEHVDEVTARELGEGQAGEADGDLGGAVPVGRILRALCRGTCFREADFDTKHQELVAGLNAQEAASIINSVKPQLLGINRGAVRNPGACLFGVLHKARRKVKKQGGRQYTKSLHRDLWSGALEEQVALDQGDFWGQLDPSSADGGSDKGPASGGSGSEAARRGGEG
;
A
#
# COMPACT_ATOMS: atom_id res chain seq x y z
N GLY A 1 36.41 15.43 17.12
CA GLY A 1 36.19 16.79 17.67
C GLY A 1 34.75 16.85 18.14
N VAL A 2 34.50 17.37 19.34
CA VAL A 2 33.13 17.53 19.85
C VAL A 2 32.45 18.58 18.98
N GLY A 3 31.40 18.20 18.24
CA GLY A 3 30.59 19.14 17.47
C GLY A 3 30.12 20.26 18.39
N ARG A 4 30.31 21.52 18.01
CA ARG A 4 29.76 22.63 18.79
C ARG A 4 28.25 22.61 18.58
N THR A 5 27.50 22.23 19.60
CA THR A 5 26.06 22.41 19.61
C THR A 5 25.76 23.91 19.55
N THR A 6 24.94 24.31 18.59
CA THR A 6 24.48 25.70 18.45
C THR A 6 22.99 25.76 18.73
N VAL A 7 22.50 26.94 19.15
CA VAL A 7 21.07 27.21 19.28
C VAL A 7 20.65 28.01 18.05
N ASP A 8 19.78 27.43 17.22
CA ASP A 8 19.27 28.05 16.00
C ASP A 8 17.84 27.55 15.70
N GLN A 9 17.20 28.07 14.65
CA GLN A 9 15.87 27.65 14.21
C GLN A 9 15.95 26.33 13.42
N CYS A 10 15.31 25.28 13.94
CA CYS A 10 15.24 23.97 13.28
C CYS A 10 14.47 24.05 11.97
N ASN A 11 15.05 23.59 10.88
CA ASN A 11 14.41 23.58 9.56
C ASN A 11 13.16 22.68 9.50
N GLN A 12 13.10 21.64 10.35
CA GLN A 12 11.99 20.67 10.35
C GLN A 12 10.79 21.10 11.23
N CYS A 13 11.04 21.53 12.47
CA CYS A 13 9.96 21.91 13.40
C CYS A 13 9.78 23.42 13.57
N LEU A 14 10.65 24.22 12.96
CA LEU A 14 10.67 25.68 13.00
C LEU A 14 10.82 26.30 14.41
N GLN A 15 11.16 25.49 15.42
CA GLN A 15 11.43 25.93 16.78
C GLN A 15 12.92 26.27 16.96
N VAL A 16 13.21 27.28 17.78
CA VAL A 16 14.59 27.62 18.18
C VAL A 16 15.03 26.69 19.30
N LYS A 17 15.99 25.81 19.04
CA LYS A 17 16.43 24.74 19.95
C LYS A 17 17.92 24.46 19.79
N GLN A 18 18.49 23.70 20.72
CA GLN A 18 19.82 23.11 20.53
C GLN A 18 19.79 22.01 19.47
N GLY A 19 20.85 21.96 18.68
CA GLY A 19 20.95 21.08 17.53
C GLY A 19 22.30 21.19 16.84
N GLU A 20 22.32 20.65 15.63
CA GLU A 20 23.51 20.59 14.80
C GLU A 20 23.17 20.95 13.35
N LEU A 21 24.14 21.55 12.66
CA LEU A 21 24.05 21.86 11.24
C LEU A 21 24.38 20.59 10.45
N ASP A 22 23.44 20.12 9.62
CA ASP A 22 23.71 19.09 8.64
C ASP A 22 24.60 19.68 7.55
N LEU A 23 25.82 19.15 7.43
CA LEU A 23 26.80 19.64 6.45
C LEU A 23 26.45 19.23 5.01
N SER A 24 25.53 18.29 4.82
CA SER A 24 25.14 17.80 3.50
C SER A 24 24.19 18.74 2.77
N ASP A 25 23.26 19.36 3.50
CA ASP A 25 22.27 20.30 2.97
C ASP A 25 22.47 21.73 3.52
N ASN A 26 23.39 21.92 4.47
CA ASN A 26 23.67 23.17 5.16
C ASN A 26 22.43 23.72 5.90
N LEU A 27 21.60 22.83 6.44
CA LEU A 27 20.41 23.16 7.23
C LEU A 27 20.57 22.74 8.69
N PHE A 28 19.99 23.51 9.60
CA PHE A 28 20.07 23.23 11.03
C PHE A 28 18.89 22.35 11.49
N TYR A 29 19.18 21.30 12.25
CA TYR A 29 18.16 20.42 12.82
C TYR A 29 18.36 20.30 14.34
N CYS A 30 17.27 20.42 15.10
CA CYS A 30 17.31 20.20 16.55
C CYS A 30 17.49 18.72 16.89
N ASN A 31 18.04 18.43 18.07
CA ASN A 31 18.32 17.05 18.52
C ASN A 31 17.10 16.11 18.39
N ASP A 32 15.90 16.58 18.74
CA ASP A 32 14.68 15.77 18.63
C ASP A 32 14.37 15.34 17.18
N CYS A 33 14.57 16.25 16.22
CA CYS A 33 14.34 15.98 14.81
C CYS A 33 15.44 15.09 14.23
N TRP A 34 16.68 15.24 14.71
CA TRP A 34 17.78 14.35 14.36
C TRP A 34 17.51 12.90 14.77
N VAL A 35 17.14 12.68 16.04
CA VAL A 35 16.79 11.34 16.55
C VAL A 35 15.63 10.75 15.75
N ALA A 36 14.61 11.55 15.41
CA ALA A 36 13.49 11.09 14.59
C ALA A 36 13.94 10.67 13.18
N PHE A 37 14.87 11.40 12.58
CA PHE A 37 15.45 11.07 11.27
C PHE A 37 16.28 9.78 11.33
N GLU A 38 17.14 9.62 12.34
CA GLU A 38 17.92 8.40 12.55
C GLU A 38 17.04 7.18 12.75
N GLN A 39 16.01 7.29 13.61
CA GLN A 39 15.04 6.22 13.81
C GLN A 39 14.27 5.89 12.53
N HIS A 40 13.96 6.90 11.70
CA HIS A 40 13.34 6.66 10.40
C HIS A 40 14.30 5.90 9.47
N ALA A 41 15.57 6.31 9.38
CA ALA A 41 16.57 5.67 8.56
C ALA A 41 16.84 4.21 8.99
N LEU A 42 16.95 3.96 10.30
CA LEU A 42 17.04 2.62 10.87
C LEU A 42 15.83 1.76 10.51
N ARG A 43 14.61 2.31 10.62
CA ARG A 43 13.38 1.60 10.27
C ARG A 43 13.24 1.33 8.77
N SER A 44 13.77 2.21 7.92
CA SER A 44 13.69 2.07 6.48
C SER A 44 14.87 1.27 5.89
N GLY A 45 15.80 0.79 6.72
CA GLY A 45 17.04 0.15 6.24
C GLY A 45 17.95 1.09 5.44
N ALA A 46 17.72 2.40 5.53
CA ALA A 46 18.57 3.37 4.83
C ALA A 46 19.93 3.38 5.52
N VAL A 47 20.99 3.10 4.76
CA VAL A 47 22.36 3.23 5.24
C VAL A 47 22.61 4.72 5.50
N LEU A 48 22.54 5.13 6.76
CA LEU A 48 23.05 6.43 7.18
C LEU A 48 24.54 6.46 6.81
N ARG A 49 24.97 7.45 6.03
CA ARG A 49 26.40 7.65 5.80
C ARG A 49 27.09 7.77 7.16
N PRO A 50 28.31 7.22 7.33
CA PRO A 50 29.04 7.28 8.61
C PRO A 50 29.18 8.70 9.17
N GLU A 51 29.17 9.70 8.29
CA GLU A 51 29.18 11.13 8.60
C GLU A 51 27.99 11.59 9.46
N TYR A 52 26.87 10.85 9.47
CA TYR A 52 25.68 11.12 10.29
C TYR A 52 25.66 10.31 11.59
N ALA A 53 26.62 9.41 11.84
CA ALA A 53 26.63 8.54 13.03
C ALA A 53 27.21 9.23 14.28
N HIS A 54 27.38 10.56 14.26
CA HIS A 54 28.10 11.33 15.27
C HIS A 54 27.27 11.72 16.51
N GLY A 55 26.35 10.86 16.95
CA GLY A 55 25.62 11.02 18.23
C GLY A 55 25.23 9.72 18.95
N ILE A 56 25.47 8.56 18.33
CA ILE A 56 24.84 7.28 18.69
C ILE A 56 25.79 6.34 19.44
N LYS A 57 26.42 6.78 20.53
CA LYS A 57 27.07 5.80 21.42
C LYS A 57 26.69 5.89 22.89
N GLU A 58 26.13 7.01 23.33
CA GLU A 58 25.79 7.17 24.75
C GLU A 58 24.28 7.23 25.03
N HIS A 59 23.42 7.51 24.04
CA HIS A 59 21.99 7.70 24.30
C HIS A 59 21.08 6.52 23.91
N VAL A 60 21.51 5.64 23.00
CA VAL A 60 20.67 4.51 22.53
C VAL A 60 20.64 3.34 23.52
N ASP A 61 21.69 3.17 24.33
CA ASP A 61 21.72 2.11 25.35
C ASP A 61 20.70 2.36 26.48
N GLU A 62 20.35 3.61 26.76
CA GLU A 62 19.40 3.97 27.83
C GLU A 62 17.93 3.91 27.39
N VAL A 63 17.63 4.27 26.14
CA VAL A 63 16.26 4.24 25.59
C VAL A 63 15.83 2.83 25.20
N THR A 64 16.75 2.03 24.66
CA THR A 64 16.46 0.65 24.21
C THR A 64 16.19 -0.30 25.39
N ALA A 65 16.78 -0.05 26.56
CA ALA A 65 16.56 -0.84 27.76
C ALA A 65 15.15 -0.64 28.38
N ARG A 66 14.48 0.50 28.15
CA ARG A 66 13.13 0.76 28.70
C ARG A 66 11.99 0.23 27.82
N GLU A 67 12.15 0.21 26.50
CA GLU A 67 11.05 -0.23 25.60
C GLU A 67 11.00 -1.75 25.38
N LEU A 68 12.10 -2.48 25.63
CA LEU A 68 12.13 -3.95 25.52
C LEU A 68 11.75 -4.68 26.81
N GLY A 69 11.39 -3.96 27.89
CA GLY A 69 11.12 -4.53 29.21
C GLY A 69 9.69 -5.05 29.44
N GLU A 70 8.67 -4.57 28.72
CA GLU A 70 7.27 -4.82 29.10
C GLU A 70 6.36 -5.03 27.87
N GLY A 71 6.53 -6.16 27.20
CA GLY A 71 5.71 -6.54 26.04
C GLY A 71 5.44 -8.03 25.99
N GLN A 72 4.65 -8.53 26.95
CA GLN A 72 3.91 -9.80 26.97
C GLN A 72 4.38 -10.88 25.97
N ALA A 73 5.33 -11.71 26.42
CA ALA A 73 5.52 -13.05 25.91
C ALA A 73 4.33 -13.93 26.36
N GLY A 74 3.19 -13.78 25.70
CA GLY A 74 2.11 -14.76 25.76
C GLY A 74 2.40 -15.85 24.75
N GLU A 75 2.84 -17.02 25.22
CA GLU A 75 2.90 -18.27 24.45
C GLU A 75 1.48 -18.64 23.98
N ALA A 76 1.10 -18.15 22.79
CA ALA A 76 -0.09 -18.59 22.08
C ALA A 76 0.31 -19.76 21.15
N ASP A 77 0.48 -20.93 21.77
CA ASP A 77 0.52 -22.20 21.06
C ASP A 77 -0.90 -22.52 20.56
N GLY A 78 -1.05 -22.82 19.26
CA GLY A 78 -2.24 -23.48 18.72
C GLY A 78 -3.39 -22.59 18.22
N ASP A 79 -3.18 -21.95 17.07
CA ASP A 79 -4.04 -22.07 15.87
C ASP A 79 -3.72 -20.93 14.88
N LEU A 80 -2.74 -21.16 14.02
CA LEU A 80 -2.31 -20.20 12.99
C LEU A 80 -3.34 -20.05 11.83
N GLY A 81 -4.51 -20.69 11.94
CA GLY A 81 -5.59 -20.64 10.95
C GLY A 81 -6.55 -19.46 11.09
N GLY A 82 -6.42 -18.63 12.14
CA GLY A 82 -7.31 -17.50 12.38
C GLY A 82 -7.34 -16.50 11.23
N ALA A 83 -8.55 -16.07 10.84
CA ALA A 83 -8.73 -14.99 9.87
C ALA A 83 -8.11 -13.69 10.41
N VAL A 84 -7.34 -12.99 9.57
CA VAL A 84 -6.74 -11.72 9.96
C VAL A 84 -7.82 -10.64 10.06
N PRO A 85 -7.84 -9.83 11.14
CA PRO A 85 -8.78 -8.71 11.24
C PRO A 85 -8.63 -7.73 10.07
N VAL A 86 -9.75 -7.36 9.45
CA VAL A 86 -9.79 -6.46 8.28
C VAL A 86 -9.03 -5.15 8.52
N GLY A 87 -9.23 -4.52 9.68
CA GLY A 87 -8.55 -3.26 10.03
C GLY A 87 -7.02 -3.37 10.02
N ARG A 88 -6.47 -4.54 10.35
CA ARG A 88 -5.01 -4.78 10.30
C ARG A 88 -4.48 -4.80 8.87
N ILE A 89 -5.25 -5.40 7.95
CA ILE A 89 -4.92 -5.45 6.52
C ILE A 89 -4.99 -4.04 5.92
N LEU A 90 -6.07 -3.30 6.21
CA LEU A 90 -6.25 -1.93 5.69
C LEU A 90 -5.16 -0.98 6.20
N ARG A 91 -4.81 -1.04 7.48
CA ARG A 91 -3.73 -0.22 8.04
C ARG A 91 -2.39 -0.51 7.38
N ALA A 92 -2.10 -1.79 7.08
CA ALA A 92 -0.89 -2.17 6.36
C ALA A 92 -0.86 -1.64 4.91
N LEU A 93 -2.02 -1.62 4.23
CA LEU A 93 -2.15 -1.05 2.88
C LEU A 93 -2.04 0.48 2.88
N CYS A 94 -2.54 1.15 3.92
CA CYS A 94 -2.45 2.61 4.05
C CYS A 94 -1.04 3.08 4.40
N ARG A 95 -0.24 2.26 5.11
CA ARG A 95 1.09 2.65 5.58
C ARG A 95 2.01 2.99 4.41
N GLY A 96 2.43 4.26 4.35
CA GLY A 96 3.32 4.80 3.32
C GLY A 96 2.63 5.17 2.00
N THR A 97 1.30 5.03 1.89
CA THR A 97 0.55 5.42 0.69
C THR A 97 -0.23 6.71 0.93
N CYS A 98 -0.80 7.29 -0.14
CA CYS A 98 -1.64 8.50 -0.06
C CYS A 98 -3.10 8.20 0.38
N PHE A 99 -3.42 6.94 0.70
CA PHE A 99 -4.74 6.48 1.09
C PHE A 99 -4.86 6.35 2.61
N ARG A 100 -6.07 6.55 3.12
CA ARG A 100 -6.45 6.43 4.54
C ARG A 100 -7.49 5.32 4.69
N GLU A 101 -7.65 4.80 5.91
CA GLU A 101 -8.66 3.76 6.19
C GLU A 101 -10.08 4.19 5.78
N ALA A 102 -10.39 5.49 5.84
CA ALA A 102 -11.68 6.06 5.43
C ALA A 102 -11.96 6.00 3.91
N ASP A 103 -10.93 5.78 3.08
CA ASP A 103 -11.10 5.62 1.62
C ASP A 103 -11.61 4.22 1.26
N PHE A 104 -11.57 3.28 2.20
CA PHE A 104 -12.00 1.90 2.03
C PHE A 104 -13.45 1.74 2.49
N ASP A 105 -14.38 1.79 1.54
CA ASP A 105 -15.79 1.46 1.76
C ASP A 105 -16.01 0.00 2.20
N THR A 106 -17.26 -0.32 2.56
CA THR A 106 -17.68 -1.66 2.98
C THR A 106 -17.37 -2.75 1.93
N LYS A 107 -17.45 -2.44 0.64
CA LYS A 107 -17.17 -3.41 -0.43
C LYS A 107 -15.69 -3.78 -0.47
N HIS A 108 -14.79 -2.84 -0.18
CA HIS A 108 -13.37 -3.15 -0.02
C HIS A 108 -13.12 -4.05 1.19
N GLN A 109 -13.83 -3.81 2.30
CA GLN A 109 -13.71 -4.62 3.51
C GLN A 109 -14.16 -6.06 3.27
N GLU A 110 -15.26 -6.27 2.55
CA GLU A 110 -15.74 -7.59 2.10
C GLU A 110 -14.71 -8.31 1.19
N LEU A 111 -13.89 -7.56 0.44
CA LEU A 111 -12.83 -8.13 -0.38
C LEU A 111 -11.67 -8.73 0.44
N VAL A 112 -11.42 -8.20 1.63
CA VAL A 112 -10.31 -8.65 2.49
C VAL A 112 -10.77 -9.41 3.74
N ALA A 113 -12.09 -9.49 3.97
CA ALA A 113 -12.65 -10.26 5.06
C ALA A 113 -12.42 -11.77 4.88
N GLY A 114 -12.14 -12.45 5.99
CA GLY A 114 -11.97 -13.90 6.04
C GLY A 114 -10.66 -14.43 5.46
N LEU A 115 -9.72 -13.55 5.08
CA LEU A 115 -8.41 -13.96 4.60
C LEU A 115 -7.57 -14.52 5.76
N ASN A 116 -6.87 -15.61 5.52
CA ASN A 116 -5.84 -16.08 6.44
C ASN A 116 -4.58 -15.18 6.36
N ALA A 117 -3.64 -15.40 7.28
CA ALA A 117 -2.41 -14.59 7.37
C ALA A 117 -1.58 -14.58 6.07
N GLN A 118 -1.51 -15.72 5.38
CA GLN A 118 -0.74 -15.89 4.16
C GLN A 118 -1.40 -15.18 2.95
N GLU A 119 -2.71 -15.30 2.81
CA GLU A 119 -3.48 -14.63 1.76
C GLU A 119 -3.47 -13.12 1.95
N ALA A 120 -3.64 -12.64 3.19
CA ALA A 120 -3.57 -11.23 3.53
C ALA A 120 -2.20 -10.65 3.16
N ALA A 121 -1.11 -11.33 3.54
CA ALA A 121 0.24 -10.94 3.18
C ALA A 121 0.46 -10.89 1.66
N SER A 122 -0.04 -11.89 0.93
CA SER A 122 0.07 -11.95 -0.54
C SER A 122 -0.70 -10.80 -1.22
N ILE A 123 -1.87 -10.44 -0.70
CA ILE A 123 -2.63 -9.28 -1.17
C ILE A 123 -1.86 -7.99 -0.89
N ILE A 124 -1.36 -7.80 0.32
CA ILE A 124 -0.60 -6.58 0.71
C ILE A 124 0.60 -6.38 -0.24
N ASN A 125 1.39 -7.43 -0.46
CA ASN A 125 2.56 -7.37 -1.33
C ASN A 125 2.22 -7.09 -2.80
N SER A 126 1.07 -7.55 -3.27
CA SER A 126 0.63 -7.28 -4.63
C SER A 126 0.01 -5.90 -4.80
N VAL A 127 -0.66 -5.37 -3.78
CA VAL A 127 -1.45 -4.12 -3.85
C VAL A 127 -0.61 -2.91 -3.49
N LYS A 128 0.22 -2.98 -2.44
CA LYS A 128 0.99 -1.84 -1.93
C LYS A 128 1.85 -1.13 -2.99
N PRO A 129 2.60 -1.83 -3.87
CA PRO A 129 3.39 -1.17 -4.91
C PRO A 129 2.52 -0.39 -5.92
N GLN A 130 1.34 -0.91 -6.24
CA GLN A 130 0.39 -0.23 -7.13
C GLN A 130 -0.16 1.03 -6.46
N LEU A 131 -0.47 0.98 -5.15
CA LEU A 131 -0.96 2.15 -4.41
C LEU A 131 0.12 3.23 -4.23
N LEU A 132 1.39 2.85 -4.07
CA LEU A 132 2.51 3.79 -3.98
C LEU A 132 2.70 4.60 -5.26
N GLY A 133 2.41 4.01 -6.42
CA GLY A 133 2.50 4.70 -7.71
C GLY A 133 1.33 5.63 -8.02
N ILE A 134 0.27 5.63 -7.21
CA ILE A 134 -0.95 6.41 -7.48
C ILE A 134 -0.87 7.80 -6.83
N ASN A 135 -1.02 8.84 -7.65
CA ASN A 135 -1.24 10.19 -7.16
C ASN A 135 -2.73 10.40 -6.87
N ARG A 136 -3.09 10.58 -5.59
CA ARG A 136 -4.48 10.80 -5.14
C ARG A 136 -5.17 11.95 -5.88
N GLY A 137 -4.45 13.03 -6.19
CA GLY A 137 -5.03 14.18 -6.90
C GLY A 137 -5.40 13.89 -8.35
N ALA A 138 -4.81 12.85 -8.95
CA ALA A 138 -5.11 12.43 -10.32
C ALA A 138 -6.29 11.44 -10.42
N VAL A 139 -6.75 10.88 -9.29
CA VAL A 139 -7.80 9.86 -9.28
C VAL A 139 -9.16 10.50 -9.03
N ARG A 140 -10.02 10.53 -10.06
CA ARG A 140 -11.38 11.09 -9.99
C ARG A 140 -12.28 10.35 -9.00
N ASN A 141 -12.12 9.03 -8.87
CA ASN A 141 -12.89 8.20 -7.93
C ASN A 141 -11.96 7.18 -7.23
N PRO A 142 -11.46 7.50 -6.02
CA PRO A 142 -10.51 6.64 -5.31
C PRO A 142 -11.11 5.28 -4.95
N GLY A 143 -12.40 5.20 -4.61
CA GLY A 143 -13.07 3.94 -4.28
C GLY A 143 -13.09 2.97 -5.46
N ALA A 144 -13.45 3.43 -6.65
CA ALA A 144 -13.43 2.56 -7.84
C ALA A 144 -12.01 2.05 -8.18
N CYS A 145 -11.00 2.91 -8.01
CA CYS A 145 -9.59 2.55 -8.22
C CYS A 145 -9.13 1.48 -7.22
N LEU A 146 -9.36 1.71 -5.92
CA LEU A 146 -9.03 0.77 -4.85
C LEU A 146 -9.73 -0.58 -5.04
N PHE A 147 -11.02 -0.57 -5.39
CA PHE A 147 -11.78 -1.78 -5.66
C PHE A 147 -11.17 -2.59 -6.81
N GLY A 148 -10.82 -1.93 -7.92
CA GLY A 148 -10.19 -2.59 -9.07
C GLY A 148 -8.87 -3.27 -8.71
N VAL A 149 -7.99 -2.57 -7.98
CA VAL A 149 -6.68 -3.09 -7.56
C VAL A 149 -6.84 -4.27 -6.58
N LEU A 150 -7.67 -4.11 -5.54
CA LEU A 150 -7.92 -5.16 -4.54
C LEU A 150 -8.58 -6.39 -5.16
N HIS A 151 -9.60 -6.21 -6.00
CA HIS A 151 -10.29 -7.31 -6.65
C HIS A 151 -9.36 -8.11 -7.58
N LYS A 152 -8.48 -7.43 -8.33
CA LYS A 152 -7.45 -8.07 -9.16
C LYS A 152 -6.46 -8.88 -8.32
N ALA A 153 -5.96 -8.31 -7.22
CA ALA A 153 -5.05 -9.00 -6.31
C ALA A 153 -5.70 -10.23 -5.66
N ARG A 154 -6.95 -10.11 -5.17
CA ARG A 154 -7.70 -11.23 -4.58
C ARG A 154 -7.88 -12.38 -5.57
N ARG A 155 -8.22 -12.06 -6.83
CA ARG A 155 -8.31 -13.07 -7.90
C ARG A 155 -6.98 -13.78 -8.15
N LYS A 156 -5.87 -13.05 -8.13
CA LYS A 156 -4.51 -13.62 -8.27
C LYS A 156 -4.19 -14.59 -7.13
N VAL A 157 -4.44 -14.19 -5.88
CA VAL A 157 -4.20 -15.03 -4.70
C VAL A 157 -5.09 -16.28 -4.72
N LYS A 158 -6.38 -16.16 -5.05
CA LYS A 158 -7.29 -17.31 -5.16
C LYS A 158 -6.84 -18.31 -6.23
N LYS A 159 -6.28 -17.83 -7.34
CA LYS A 159 -5.72 -18.68 -8.41
C LYS A 159 -4.42 -19.37 -7.95
N GLN A 160 -3.62 -18.70 -7.11
CA GLN A 160 -2.37 -19.24 -6.57
C GLN A 160 -2.60 -20.22 -5.41
N GLY A 161 -3.63 -20.04 -4.57
CA GLY A 161 -3.94 -20.94 -3.45
C GLY A 161 -4.27 -22.38 -3.88
N GLY A 162 -4.60 -22.62 -5.16
CA GLY A 162 -4.71 -23.97 -5.72
C GLY A 162 -3.36 -24.64 -6.05
N ARG A 163 -2.25 -23.88 -6.05
CA ARG A 163 -0.88 -24.37 -6.22
C ARG A 163 -0.14 -24.12 -4.90
N GLN A 164 -0.01 -25.16 -4.07
CA GLN A 164 0.57 -25.06 -2.73
C GLN A 164 1.85 -24.20 -2.72
N TYR A 165 1.82 -23.15 -1.90
CA TYR A 165 2.93 -22.22 -1.72
C TYR A 165 3.96 -22.82 -0.77
N THR A 166 5.23 -22.86 -1.17
CA THR A 166 6.34 -23.35 -0.34
C THR A 166 6.69 -22.33 0.75
N LYS A 167 6.91 -22.82 1.98
CA LYS A 167 6.82 -22.15 3.29
C LYS A 167 7.78 -20.97 3.61
N SER A 168 8.48 -20.37 2.64
CA SER A 168 9.63 -19.49 2.99
C SER A 168 9.30 -18.01 3.31
N LEU A 169 8.05 -17.53 3.16
CA LEU A 169 7.73 -16.09 3.18
C LEU A 169 6.95 -15.60 4.41
N HIS A 170 6.56 -16.46 5.35
CA HIS A 170 5.58 -16.11 6.39
C HIS A 170 6.16 -15.24 7.53
N ARG A 171 7.49 -15.29 7.76
CA ARG A 171 8.10 -14.68 8.94
C ARG A 171 8.40 -13.18 8.76
N ASP A 172 8.79 -12.75 7.56
CA ASP A 172 9.37 -11.40 7.37
C ASP A 172 8.31 -10.29 7.19
N LEU A 173 7.10 -10.67 6.77
CA LEU A 173 5.98 -9.75 6.53
C LEU A 173 5.42 -9.08 7.78
N TRP A 174 5.51 -9.74 8.93
CA TRP A 174 4.92 -9.28 10.19
C TRP A 174 5.96 -8.69 11.16
N SER A 175 7.25 -8.82 10.85
CA SER A 175 8.38 -8.30 11.63
C SER A 175 8.85 -6.91 11.19
N GLY A 176 8.26 -6.34 10.13
CA GLY A 176 8.61 -4.99 9.63
C GLY A 176 9.78 -4.93 8.64
N ALA A 177 10.22 -6.06 8.08
CA ALA A 177 11.45 -6.15 7.27
C ALA A 177 11.24 -6.12 5.73
N LEU A 178 10.02 -5.91 5.23
CA LEU A 178 9.68 -6.18 3.81
C LEU A 178 9.71 -4.97 2.85
N GLU A 179 10.34 -3.83 3.20
CA GLU A 179 10.42 -2.69 2.27
C GLU A 179 11.55 -2.82 1.22
N GLU A 180 12.46 -3.79 1.36
CA GLU A 180 13.66 -3.90 0.52
C GLU A 180 13.44 -4.60 -0.85
N GLN A 181 12.38 -5.40 -1.03
CA GLN A 181 12.31 -6.36 -2.14
C GLN A 181 11.42 -5.96 -3.34
N VAL A 182 10.80 -4.77 -3.29
CA VAL A 182 9.79 -4.34 -4.30
C VAL A 182 10.38 -3.53 -5.46
N ALA A 183 11.66 -3.14 -5.40
CA ALA A 183 12.26 -2.22 -6.37
C ALA A 183 12.63 -2.84 -7.75
N LEU A 184 12.53 -4.15 -7.96
CA LEU A 184 13.12 -4.81 -9.15
C LEU A 184 12.14 -5.21 -10.28
N ASP A 185 10.82 -5.02 -10.16
CA ASP A 185 9.85 -5.64 -11.09
C ASP A 185 8.87 -4.64 -11.78
N GLN A 186 9.21 -3.34 -11.85
CA GLN A 186 8.27 -2.28 -12.30
C GLN A 186 8.26 -1.98 -13.82
N GLY A 187 8.93 -2.79 -14.66
CA GLY A 187 9.20 -2.44 -16.06
C GLY A 187 8.02 -2.46 -17.06
N ASP A 188 6.99 -3.28 -16.87
CA ASP A 188 6.10 -3.66 -18.00
C ASP A 188 4.60 -3.33 -17.84
N PHE A 189 4.17 -2.62 -16.78
CA PHE A 189 2.75 -2.68 -16.37
C PHE A 189 1.83 -1.51 -16.82
N TRP A 190 2.34 -0.31 -17.10
CA TRP A 190 1.46 0.88 -17.29
C TRP A 190 0.84 1.04 -18.70
N GLY A 191 1.08 0.13 -19.64
CA GLY A 191 0.67 0.29 -21.04
C GLY A 191 -0.82 0.03 -21.41
N GLN A 192 -1.74 -0.20 -20.47
CA GLN A 192 -3.10 -0.69 -20.81
C GLN A 192 -4.29 -0.03 -20.09
N LEU A 193 -4.09 1.04 -19.31
CA LEU A 193 -5.21 1.80 -18.75
C LEU A 193 -5.36 3.12 -19.51
N ASP A 194 -5.89 3.02 -20.73
CA ASP A 194 -6.34 4.17 -21.50
C ASP A 194 -7.85 4.42 -21.21
N PRO A 195 -8.22 5.48 -20.48
CA PRO A 195 -9.61 5.76 -20.14
C PRO A 195 -10.44 6.40 -21.28
N SER A 196 -9.91 6.47 -22.51
CA SER A 196 -10.56 7.21 -23.61
C SER A 196 -11.57 6.44 -24.47
N SER A 197 -11.86 5.16 -24.20
CA SER A 197 -12.83 4.39 -25.01
C SER A 197 -14.24 4.45 -24.42
N ALA A 198 -14.88 5.61 -24.52
CA ALA A 198 -16.32 5.78 -24.31
C ALA A 198 -16.93 6.57 -25.48
N ASP A 199 -16.68 6.12 -26.71
CA ASP A 199 -17.44 6.54 -27.89
C ASP A 199 -17.57 5.35 -28.84
N GLY A 200 -18.82 4.96 -29.10
CA GLY A 200 -19.15 3.75 -29.85
C GLY A 200 -20.64 3.67 -30.13
N GLY A 201 -21.17 4.72 -30.77
CA GLY A 201 -22.47 4.68 -31.42
C GLY A 201 -22.53 3.53 -32.43
N SER A 202 -23.62 2.77 -32.39
CA SER A 202 -23.95 1.78 -33.42
C SER A 202 -25.22 2.22 -34.11
N ASP A 203 -25.00 3.00 -35.17
CA ASP A 203 -25.92 3.22 -36.28
C ASP A 203 -26.15 1.87 -36.98
N LYS A 204 -27.40 1.38 -36.98
CA LYS A 204 -27.82 0.22 -37.78
C LYS A 204 -29.19 0.48 -38.40
N GLY A 205 -29.13 0.94 -39.65
CA GLY A 205 -30.09 0.64 -40.71
C GLY A 205 -29.36 0.64 -42.04
N PRO A 206 -29.93 0.15 -43.16
CA PRO A 206 -31.18 -0.59 -43.33
C PRO A 206 -30.93 -1.99 -43.95
N ALA A 207 -31.90 -2.90 -43.82
CA ALA A 207 -31.97 -4.11 -44.64
C ALA A 207 -33.34 -4.19 -45.32
N SER A 208 -33.30 -3.97 -46.63
CA SER A 208 -34.38 -4.12 -47.59
C SER A 208 -34.56 -5.59 -47.98
N GLY A 209 -35.80 -5.93 -48.37
CA GLY A 209 -36.07 -7.00 -49.35
C GLY A 209 -36.73 -8.27 -48.78
N GLY A 210 -37.95 -8.55 -49.24
CA GLY A 210 -38.61 -9.83 -49.00
C GLY A 210 -40.09 -9.86 -49.38
N SER A 211 -40.37 -9.74 -50.69
CA SER A 211 -41.68 -10.02 -51.28
C SER A 211 -42.15 -11.45 -50.98
N GLY A 212 -43.42 -11.62 -50.62
CA GLY A 212 -44.04 -12.93 -50.45
C GLY A 212 -45.56 -12.79 -50.41
N SER A 213 -46.17 -12.97 -51.58
CA SER A 213 -47.61 -13.05 -51.85
C SER A 213 -48.28 -14.26 -51.15
N GLU A 214 -49.59 -14.15 -50.92
CA GLU A 214 -50.63 -15.11 -51.39
C GLU A 214 -51.80 -15.39 -50.40
N ALA A 215 -53.00 -15.42 -50.99
CA ALA A 215 -54.29 -16.02 -50.57
C ALA A 215 -54.99 -15.51 -49.29
N ALA A 216 -56.11 -14.77 -49.38
CA ALA A 216 -57.48 -15.19 -49.73
C ALA A 216 -58.26 -15.90 -48.61
N ARG A 217 -59.37 -15.25 -48.15
CA ARG A 217 -60.73 -15.77 -47.85
C ARG A 217 -61.45 -14.75 -46.94
N ARG A 218 -62.44 -13.98 -47.43
CA ARG A 218 -63.90 -14.26 -47.60
C ARG A 218 -64.65 -14.62 -46.31
N GLY A 219 -65.67 -13.80 -46.02
CA GLY A 219 -66.75 -13.93 -45.02
C GLY A 219 -66.96 -12.55 -44.36
N GLY A 220 -68.02 -11.75 -44.58
CA GLY A 220 -69.44 -12.10 -44.78
C GLY A 220 -69.94 -12.79 -43.51
N GLU A 221 -70.90 -12.32 -42.72
CA GLU A 221 -72.13 -11.54 -42.93
C GLU A 221 -72.39 -10.76 -41.61
N GLY A 222 -73.07 -9.62 -41.60
CA GLY A 222 -74.53 -9.55 -41.52
C GLY A 222 -74.93 -8.87 -40.22
#